data_AF-A0A349SVK6-F1
#
_entry.id   AF-A0A349SVK6-F1
#
_cell.length_a   1.000
_cell.length_b   1.000
_cell.length_c   1.000
_cell.angle_alpha   90.00
_cell.angle_beta   90.00
_cell.angle_gamma   90.00
#
_symmetry.space_group_name_H-M   'P 1'
#
loop_
_entity.id
_entity.type
_entity.pdbx_description
1 polymer ?
#
loop_
_entity_poly.entity_id
_entity_poly.type
_entity_poly.pdbx_seq_one_letter_code
_entity_poly.pdbx_strand_id
1 'polypeptide(L)'
;MRNSLLRPVRYLLGGCLVAIALLGWAVTDPDFRVEPGYHYLVDEAGEITLRDILSTELPWQRETLTGSVQQNYLAEPLWLQYKLTVRARQSAKLYMELATPFLNYVDFFLIQSTPQGKNLLAHSVGGDHQLYIENPMQHRFPVFVLESLPVGDYEIYVRLQSDSVLIFPVSFLTSESFFSNEFKAQAFYGLFFGMMAVLAFYNGYVWYFLRDRTNLYNMAF
;
A
#
# COMPACT_ATOMS: atom_id res chain seq x y z
N MET A 1 -5.49 -18.82 -46.71
CA MET A 1 -6.69 -18.53 -45.88
C MET A 1 -6.41 -18.70 -44.37
N ARG A 2 -5.35 -18.11 -43.79
CA ARG A 2 -4.96 -18.34 -42.36
C ARG A 2 -4.73 -17.06 -41.54
N ASN A 3 -5.08 -15.88 -42.06
CA ASN A 3 -4.79 -14.58 -41.41
C ASN A 3 -6.03 -13.78 -40.97
N SER A 4 -7.27 -14.25 -41.19
CA SER A 4 -8.48 -13.47 -40.85
C SER A 4 -8.92 -13.58 -39.39
N LEU A 5 -8.49 -14.63 -38.68
CA LEU A 5 -8.93 -14.91 -37.30
C LEU A 5 -8.15 -14.15 -36.21
N LEU A 6 -6.99 -13.58 -36.53
CA LEU A 6 -6.15 -12.81 -35.58
C LEU A 6 -6.50 -11.30 -35.52
N ARG A 7 -7.30 -10.82 -36.47
CA ARG A 7 -7.73 -9.42 -36.53
C ARG A 7 -8.61 -8.99 -35.34
N PRO A 8 -9.67 -9.72 -34.93
CA PRO A 8 -10.51 -9.28 -33.82
C PRO A 8 -9.77 -9.24 -32.48
N VAL A 9 -8.81 -10.16 -32.28
CA VAL A 9 -7.98 -10.21 -31.06
C VAL A 9 -7.07 -8.98 -30.94
N ARG A 10 -6.51 -8.48 -32.05
CA ARG A 10 -5.68 -7.27 -32.06
C ARG A 10 -6.47 -6.00 -31.74
N TYR A 11 -7.72 -5.90 -32.19
CA TYR A 11 -8.59 -4.77 -31.87
C TYR A 11 -9.09 -4.80 -30.42
N LEU A 12 -9.37 -5.99 -29.88
CA LEU A 12 -9.70 -6.16 -28.45
C LEU A 12 -8.53 -5.78 -27.53
N LEU A 13 -7.30 -6.23 -27.86
CA LEU A 13 -6.09 -5.87 -27.11
C LEU A 13 -5.75 -4.37 -27.22
N GLY A 14 -5.94 -3.76 -28.40
CA GLY A 14 -5.71 -2.33 -28.62
C GLY A 14 -6.72 -1.44 -27.89
N GLY A 15 -7.99 -1.84 -27.83
CA GLY A 15 -9.03 -1.09 -27.10
C GLY A 15 -8.81 -1.08 -25.58
N CYS A 16 -8.32 -2.18 -25.01
CA CYS A 16 -7.99 -2.25 -23.58
C CYS A 16 -6.82 -1.31 -23.18
N LEU A 17 -5.79 -1.19 -24.03
CA LEU A 17 -4.65 -0.31 -23.75
C LEU A 17 -5.04 1.18 -23.71
N VAL A 18 -6.03 1.60 -24.52
CA VAL A 18 -6.52 2.98 -24.55
C VAL A 18 -7.42 3.30 -23.35
N ALA A 19 -8.22 2.33 -22.89
CA ALA A 19 -9.07 2.51 -21.70
C ALA A 19 -8.25 2.67 -20.40
N ILE A 20 -7.09 2.02 -20.31
CA ILE A 20 -6.16 2.16 -19.17
C ILE A 20 -5.52 3.56 -19.15
N ALA A 21 -5.26 4.16 -20.31
CA ALA A 21 -4.66 5.49 -20.42
C ALA A 21 -5.63 6.65 -20.08
N LEU A 22 -6.94 6.43 -20.18
CA LEU A 22 -7.97 7.44 -19.87
C LEU A 22 -8.41 7.46 -18.40
N LEU A 23 -7.94 6.52 -17.58
CA LEU A 23 -8.07 6.56 -16.11
C LEU A 23 -7.05 7.53 -15.48
N GLY A 24 -6.89 8.69 -16.10
CA GLY A 24 -6.07 9.79 -15.66
C GLY A 24 -6.37 10.15 -14.20
N TRP A 25 -5.32 10.35 -13.44
CA TRP A 25 -5.37 10.57 -12.01
C TRP A 25 -5.87 11.98 -11.74
N ALA A 26 -7.06 12.11 -11.14
CA ALA A 26 -7.40 13.34 -10.43
C ALA A 26 -6.60 13.30 -9.12
N VAL A 27 -5.45 13.99 -9.09
CA VAL A 27 -4.77 14.28 -7.83
C VAL A 27 -5.55 15.40 -7.18
N THR A 28 -6.50 15.03 -6.32
CA THR A 28 -7.12 15.98 -5.39
C THR A 28 -6.01 16.45 -4.46
N ASP A 29 -5.69 17.74 -4.51
CA ASP A 29 -4.71 18.34 -3.61
C ASP A 29 -5.18 18.10 -2.17
N PRO A 30 -4.43 17.34 -1.36
CA PRO A 30 -4.89 16.99 -0.02
C PRO A 30 -4.95 18.23 0.87
N ASP A 31 -6.04 18.38 1.65
CA ASP A 31 -6.20 19.43 2.69
C ASP A 31 -5.22 19.29 3.88
N PHE A 32 -4.29 18.34 3.80
CA PHE A 32 -3.22 18.08 4.75
C PHE A 32 -1.86 18.19 4.06
N ARG A 33 -0.86 18.66 4.81
CA ARG A 33 0.54 18.69 4.35
C ARG A 33 1.39 17.86 5.27
N VAL A 34 2.09 16.88 4.69
CA VAL A 34 3.18 16.16 5.33
C VAL A 34 4.48 16.85 4.97
N GLU A 35 5.38 17.04 5.94
CA GLU A 35 6.71 17.57 5.62
C GLU A 35 7.45 16.62 4.64
N PRO A 36 8.22 17.15 3.66
CA PRO A 36 8.87 16.34 2.62
C PRO A 36 10.09 15.53 3.11
N GLY A 37 10.10 15.12 4.38
CA GLY A 37 11.15 14.35 5.01
C GLY A 37 10.65 13.60 6.23
N TYR A 38 11.51 12.77 6.77
CA TYR A 38 11.28 12.06 8.02
C TYR A 38 12.48 12.26 8.92
N HIS A 39 12.22 12.19 10.23
CA HIS A 39 13.30 12.02 11.19
C HIS A 39 13.34 10.55 11.58
N TYR A 40 14.53 10.03 11.82
CA TYR A 40 14.71 8.69 12.32
C TYR A 40 15.68 8.65 13.50
N LEU A 41 15.51 7.63 14.32
CA LEU A 41 16.35 7.35 15.48
C LEU A 41 16.47 5.83 15.60
N VAL A 42 17.71 5.33 15.59
CA VAL A 42 18.00 3.92 15.84
C VAL A 42 18.12 3.71 17.35
N ASP A 43 17.33 2.79 17.89
CA ASP A 43 17.36 2.40 19.29
C ASP A 43 18.30 1.21 19.49
N GLU A 44 19.60 1.49 19.64
CA GLU A 44 20.62 0.45 19.80
C GLU A 44 20.39 -0.44 21.04
N ALA A 45 19.75 0.10 22.09
CA ALA A 45 19.46 -0.65 23.32
C ALA A 45 18.12 -1.40 23.26
N GLY A 46 17.19 -0.98 22.40
CA GLY A 46 15.83 -1.51 22.30
C GLY A 46 14.91 -1.10 23.45
N GLU A 47 15.33 -0.14 24.28
CA GLU A 47 14.65 0.28 25.52
C GLU A 47 13.89 1.61 25.38
N ILE A 48 14.04 2.32 24.26
CA ILE A 48 13.43 3.64 24.07
C ILE A 48 11.92 3.49 23.95
N THR A 49 11.19 4.13 24.85
CA THR A 49 9.73 4.18 24.82
C THR A 49 9.22 5.52 24.26
N LEU A 50 7.95 5.54 23.86
CA LEU A 50 7.29 6.79 23.45
C LEU A 50 7.37 7.87 24.55
N ARG A 51 7.31 7.48 25.83
CA ARG A 51 7.40 8.44 26.94
C ARG A 51 8.76 9.13 26.98
N ASP A 52 9.83 8.41 26.66
CA ASP A 52 11.18 8.96 26.62
C ASP A 52 11.33 9.94 25.46
N ILE A 53 10.79 9.59 24.29
CA ILE A 53 10.73 10.45 23.11
C ILE A 53 9.97 11.76 23.37
N LEU A 54 8.90 11.70 24.16
CA LEU A 54 8.07 12.88 24.46
C LEU A 54 8.63 13.74 25.58
N SER A 55 9.50 13.20 26.44
CA SER A 55 10.04 13.89 27.62
C SER A 55 11.47 14.39 27.44
N THR A 56 12.26 13.73 26.58
CA THR A 56 13.68 14.00 26.39
C THR A 56 13.97 14.37 24.94
N GLU A 57 14.83 15.35 24.73
CA GLU A 57 15.35 15.65 23.38
C GLU A 57 16.38 14.59 22.99
N LEU A 58 15.96 13.66 22.12
CA LEU A 58 16.80 12.62 21.55
C LEU A 58 17.49 13.09 20.25
N PRO A 59 18.65 12.53 19.89
CA PRO A 59 19.41 12.94 18.71
C PRO A 59 18.82 12.40 17.41
N TRP A 60 17.69 12.97 16.98
CA TRP A 60 17.02 12.62 15.73
C TRP A 60 17.86 12.99 14.51
N GLN A 61 18.01 12.04 13.58
CA GLN A 61 18.63 12.28 12.28
C GLN A 61 17.53 12.61 11.25
N ARG A 62 17.79 13.58 10.36
CA ARG A 62 16.83 14.02 9.36
C ARG A 62 17.21 13.50 7.99
N GLU A 63 16.26 12.86 7.32
CA GLU A 63 16.38 12.45 5.92
C GLU A 63 15.23 13.00 5.08
N THR A 64 15.51 13.19 3.80
CA THR A 64 14.50 13.63 2.83
C THR A 64 13.83 12.39 2.24
N LEU A 65 12.50 12.39 2.21
CA LEU A 65 11.74 11.25 1.71
C LEU A 65 11.82 11.24 0.18
N THR A 66 12.70 10.42 -0.38
CA THR A 66 12.87 10.29 -1.84
C THR A 66 12.01 9.14 -2.35
N GLY A 67 10.71 9.19 -2.05
CA GLY A 67 9.71 8.17 -2.41
C GLY A 67 9.70 6.90 -1.54
N SER A 68 10.78 6.60 -0.82
CA SER A 68 10.86 5.49 0.12
C SER A 68 11.77 5.82 1.30
N VAL A 69 11.49 5.21 2.45
CA VAL A 69 12.45 5.08 3.55
C VAL A 69 13.42 3.99 3.15
N GLN A 70 14.71 4.28 3.23
CA GLN A 70 15.77 3.34 2.92
C GLN A 70 16.73 3.30 4.09
N GLN A 71 16.64 2.24 4.88
CA GLN A 71 17.56 1.98 5.96
C GLN A 71 18.24 0.64 5.68
N ASN A 72 19.54 0.59 5.98
CA ASN A 72 20.33 -0.63 5.82
C ASN A 72 19.81 -1.72 6.78
N TYR A 73 20.40 -2.92 6.70
CA TYR A 73 20.08 -3.99 7.64
C TYR A 73 20.26 -3.48 9.09
N LEU A 74 19.16 -3.44 9.83
CA LEU A 74 19.08 -3.01 11.23
C LEU A 74 18.27 -4.07 11.98
N ALA A 75 18.90 -4.77 12.92
CA ALA A 75 18.18 -5.68 13.81
C ALA A 75 17.56 -4.91 14.99
N GLU A 76 18.09 -3.72 15.24
CA GLU A 76 17.68 -2.79 16.28
C GLU A 76 16.36 -2.10 15.93
N PRO A 77 15.51 -1.77 16.93
CA PRO A 77 14.31 -1.01 16.68
C PRO A 77 14.61 0.38 16.08
N LEU A 78 13.87 0.74 15.04
CA LEU A 78 13.95 2.01 14.34
C LEU A 78 12.72 2.84 14.68
N TRP A 79 12.93 4.05 15.18
CA TRP A 79 11.89 5.05 15.34
C TRP A 79 11.89 5.99 14.14
N LEU A 80 10.70 6.24 13.59
CA LEU A 80 10.46 7.24 12.56
C LEU A 80 9.51 8.31 13.10
N GLN A 81 9.73 9.55 12.71
CA GLN A 81 8.88 10.68 13.05
C GLN A 81 8.50 11.45 11.77
N TYR A 82 7.20 11.64 11.60
CA TYR A 82 6.59 12.44 10.54
C TYR A 82 5.82 13.60 11.15
N LYS A 83 5.94 14.77 10.54
CA LYS A 83 5.15 15.95 10.91
C LYS A 83 4.03 16.16 9.91
N LEU A 84 2.82 16.27 10.43
CA LEU A 84 1.59 16.43 9.68
C LEU A 84 0.88 17.71 10.14
N THR A 85 0.66 18.63 9.21
CA THR A 85 -0.13 19.84 9.45
C THR A 85 -1.47 19.73 8.73
N VAL A 86 -2.56 19.78 9.50
CA VAL A 86 -3.93 19.75 9.00
C VAL A 86 -4.46 21.17 8.95
N ARG A 87 -4.70 21.70 7.74
CA ARG A 87 -5.03 23.11 7.51
C ARG A 87 -6.52 23.40 7.59
N ALA A 88 -7.35 22.43 7.24
CA ALA A 88 -8.80 22.50 7.33
C ALA A 88 -9.31 21.26 8.06
N ARG A 89 -10.44 21.38 8.77
CA ARG A 89 -11.02 20.25 9.50
C ARG A 89 -11.27 19.11 8.52
N GLN A 90 -10.54 18.02 8.67
CA GLN A 90 -10.64 16.91 7.76
C GLN A 90 -11.67 15.92 8.30
N SER A 91 -12.85 15.91 7.70
CA SER A 91 -13.91 14.95 8.04
C SER A 91 -13.61 13.55 7.48
N ALA A 92 -12.76 13.47 6.45
CA ALA A 92 -12.35 12.20 5.85
C ALA A 92 -11.25 11.53 6.69
N LYS A 93 -11.29 10.19 6.75
CA LYS A 93 -10.22 9.40 7.34
C LYS A 93 -8.95 9.51 6.50
N LEU A 94 -7.81 9.59 7.18
CA LEU A 94 -6.49 9.56 6.56
C LEU A 94 -5.85 8.21 6.87
N TYR A 95 -5.18 7.64 5.87
CA TYR A 95 -4.53 6.35 5.97
C TYR A 95 -3.04 6.56 5.76
N MET A 96 -2.24 6.15 6.74
CA MET A 96 -0.80 6.04 6.56
C MET A 96 -0.48 4.58 6.26
N GLU A 97 0.01 4.33 5.05
CA GLU A 97 0.39 3.00 4.59
C GLU A 97 1.91 2.87 4.56
N LEU A 98 2.41 1.78 5.15
CA LEU A 98 3.78 1.31 4.97
C LEU A 98 3.74 0.20 3.92
N ALA A 99 4.12 0.50 2.67
CA ALA A 99 3.93 -0.42 1.55
C ALA A 99 4.99 -1.54 1.49
N THR A 100 5.07 -2.34 2.56
CA THR A 100 5.90 -3.55 2.67
C THR A 100 5.22 -4.58 3.58
N PRO A 101 5.23 -5.87 3.22
CA PRO A 101 4.68 -6.92 4.07
C PRO A 101 5.69 -7.47 5.09
N PHE A 102 6.98 -7.15 4.97
CA PHE A 102 8.08 -7.81 5.72
C PHE A 102 8.49 -7.07 7.00
N LEU A 103 7.53 -6.36 7.62
CA LEU A 103 7.76 -5.69 8.89
C LEU A 103 7.29 -6.61 10.01
N ASN A 104 8.23 -7.05 10.84
CA ASN A 104 7.94 -7.99 11.92
C ASN A 104 7.06 -7.36 13.00
N TYR A 105 7.46 -6.16 13.45
CA TYR A 105 6.74 -5.39 14.48
C TYR A 105 6.65 -3.93 14.06
N VAL A 106 5.45 -3.36 14.17
CA VAL A 106 5.16 -1.96 13.84
C VAL A 106 4.25 -1.37 14.91
N ASP A 107 4.71 -0.36 15.65
CA ASP A 107 3.85 0.44 16.53
C ASP A 107 3.66 1.84 15.94
N PHE A 108 2.42 2.27 15.79
CA PHE A 108 2.03 3.60 15.32
C PHE A 108 1.47 4.43 16.46
N PHE A 109 1.99 5.64 16.63
CA PHE A 109 1.52 6.61 17.62
C PHE A 109 1.17 7.93 16.93
N LEU A 110 -0.03 8.43 17.18
CA LEU A 110 -0.45 9.76 16.77
C LEU A 110 -0.43 10.70 17.96
N ILE A 111 0.39 11.74 17.89
CA ILE A 111 0.49 12.78 18.89
C ILE A 111 -0.04 14.10 18.33
N GLN A 112 -0.88 14.79 19.10
CA GLN A 112 -1.27 16.16 18.81
C GLN A 112 -0.43 17.13 19.63
N SER A 113 0.18 18.09 18.94
CA SER A 113 0.89 19.19 19.58
C SER A 113 -0.11 20.29 19.92
N THR A 114 -0.33 20.53 21.21
CA THR A 114 -1.21 21.59 21.71
C THR A 114 -0.41 22.58 22.55
N PRO A 115 -0.92 23.81 22.78
CA PRO A 115 -0.29 24.75 23.72
C PRO A 115 -0.18 24.21 25.16
N GLN A 116 -0.95 23.17 25.50
CA GLN A 116 -0.98 22.53 26.82
C GLN A 116 0.02 21.36 26.92
N GLY A 117 0.68 20.98 25.82
CA GLY A 117 1.59 19.85 25.73
C GLY A 117 1.26 18.91 24.58
N LYS A 118 1.92 17.75 24.59
CA LYS A 118 1.74 16.68 23.61
C LYS A 118 0.75 15.63 24.12
N ASN A 119 -0.32 15.40 23.38
CA ASN A 119 -1.36 14.43 23.75
C ASN A 119 -1.35 13.23 22.78
N LEU A 120 -1.34 12.01 23.32
CA LEU A 120 -1.53 10.79 22.53
C LEU A 120 -3.00 10.65 22.13
N LEU A 121 -3.28 10.70 20.83
CA LEU A 121 -4.63 10.59 20.28
C LEU A 121 -4.97 9.18 19.84
N ALA A 122 -4.02 8.46 19.26
CA ALA A 122 -4.23 7.11 18.77
C ALA A 122 -2.96 6.27 18.88
N HIS A 123 -3.15 4.99 19.14
CA HIS A 123 -2.12 3.97 19.15
C HIS A 123 -2.64 2.75 18.39
N SER A 124 -1.86 2.25 17.45
CA SER A 124 -2.17 1.03 16.72
C SER A 124 -0.90 0.24 16.56
N VAL A 125 -1.03 -1.07 16.50
CA VAL A 125 0.09 -1.98 16.31
C VAL A 125 -0.17 -2.77 15.03
N GLY A 126 0.88 -3.23 14.37
CA GLY A 126 0.85 -4.03 13.16
C GLY A 126 2.14 -4.84 13.00
N GLY A 127 2.26 -5.52 11.87
CA GLY A 127 3.41 -6.39 11.56
C GLY A 127 2.98 -7.83 11.30
N ASP A 128 3.83 -8.59 10.62
CA ASP A 128 3.53 -9.96 10.17
C ASP A 128 3.70 -11.02 11.28
N HIS A 129 4.54 -10.76 12.28
CA HIS A 129 4.80 -11.65 13.41
C HIS A 129 3.84 -11.44 14.59
N GLN A 130 2.90 -10.49 14.48
CA GLN A 130 1.99 -10.20 15.56
C GLN A 130 0.73 -11.06 15.48
N LEU A 131 0.77 -12.17 16.23
CA LEU A 131 -0.24 -13.24 16.27
C LEU A 131 -1.66 -12.81 16.67
N TYR A 132 -1.86 -11.58 17.17
CA TYR A 132 -3.10 -11.18 17.83
C TYR A 132 -3.44 -9.70 17.65
N ILE A 133 -3.38 -9.21 16.42
CA ILE A 133 -3.87 -7.87 16.09
C ILE A 133 -5.15 -8.02 15.30
N GLU A 134 -6.24 -7.46 15.83
CA GLU A 134 -7.40 -7.09 15.03
C GLU A 134 -6.93 -6.03 14.03
N ASN A 135 -6.41 -6.46 12.88
CA ASN A 135 -6.02 -5.55 11.82
C ASN A 135 -7.30 -4.81 11.38
N PRO A 136 -7.47 -3.51 11.69
CA PRO A 136 -8.76 -2.83 11.54
C PRO A 136 -9.19 -2.77 10.07
N MET A 137 -8.21 -2.83 9.18
CA MET A 137 -8.36 -2.90 7.73
C MET A 137 -7.61 -4.17 7.33
N GLN A 138 -8.29 -5.27 6.98
CA GLN A 138 -7.66 -6.49 6.46
C GLN A 138 -6.95 -6.21 5.11
N HIS A 139 -5.89 -5.44 5.17
CA HIS A 139 -5.12 -4.96 4.04
C HIS A 139 -3.78 -5.71 4.00
N ARG A 140 -3.23 -5.85 2.79
CA ARG A 140 -1.99 -6.61 2.56
C ARG A 140 -0.74 -5.95 3.19
N PHE A 141 -0.86 -4.67 3.56
CA PHE A 141 0.20 -3.86 4.13
C PHE A 141 -0.24 -3.29 5.48
N PRO A 142 0.69 -3.02 6.41
CA PRO A 142 0.38 -2.28 7.63
C PRO A 142 -0.18 -0.89 7.30
N VAL A 143 -1.41 -0.64 7.73
CA VAL A 143 -2.11 0.64 7.53
C VAL A 143 -2.55 1.19 8.88
N PHE A 144 -2.14 2.42 9.15
CA PHE A 144 -2.61 3.17 10.31
C PHE A 144 -3.76 4.10 9.91
N VAL A 145 -4.92 3.88 10.52
CA VAL A 145 -6.14 4.67 10.27
C VAL A 145 -6.17 5.84 11.23
N LEU A 146 -6.01 7.03 10.69
CA LEU A 146 -6.19 8.28 11.38
C LEU A 146 -7.65 8.69 11.19
N GLU A 147 -8.42 8.72 12.28
CA GLU A 147 -9.80 9.23 12.25
C GLU A 147 -9.84 10.73 11.92
N SER A 148 -11.03 11.36 11.98
CA SER A 148 -11.17 12.77 11.63
C SER A 148 -10.25 13.64 12.49
N LEU A 149 -9.25 14.27 11.87
CA LEU A 149 -8.31 15.15 12.54
C LEU A 149 -8.85 16.59 12.51
N PRO A 150 -8.98 17.27 13.67
CA PRO A 150 -9.23 18.71 13.68
C PRO A 150 -8.02 19.49 13.12
N VAL A 151 -8.23 20.77 12.84
CA VAL A 151 -7.15 21.68 12.43
C VAL A 151 -6.09 21.72 13.52
N GLY A 152 -4.82 21.53 13.15
CA GLY A 152 -3.70 21.52 14.07
C GLY A 152 -2.45 20.83 13.51
N ASP A 153 -1.42 20.80 14.35
CA ASP A 153 -0.16 20.12 14.06
C ASP A 153 -0.08 18.80 14.82
N TYR A 154 0.32 17.77 14.09
CA TYR A 154 0.42 16.40 14.56
C TYR A 154 1.81 15.84 14.29
N GLU A 155 2.24 14.97 15.18
CA GLU A 155 3.46 14.18 15.04
C GLU A 155 3.07 12.71 15.03
N ILE A 156 3.48 12.00 14.00
CA ILE A 156 3.28 10.57 13.89
C ILE A 156 4.62 9.90 14.18
N TYR A 157 4.64 9.05 15.20
CA TYR A 157 5.79 8.23 15.52
C TYR A 157 5.51 6.79 15.11
N VAL A 158 6.48 6.16 14.45
CA VAL A 158 6.40 4.76 14.05
C VAL A 158 7.62 4.05 14.61
N ARG A 159 7.41 3.05 15.45
CA ARG A 159 8.46 2.14 15.90
C ARG A 159 8.43 0.90 15.02
N LEU A 160 9.56 0.55 14.44
CA LEU A 160 9.71 -0.54 13.51
C LEU A 160 10.78 -1.49 14.03
N GLN A 161 10.55 -2.79 13.86
CA GLN A 161 11.59 -3.80 14.05
C GLN A 161 11.41 -4.87 12.99
N SER A 162 12.49 -5.22 12.29
CA SER A 162 12.51 -6.27 11.27
C SER A 162 13.90 -6.89 11.22
N ASP A 163 13.98 -8.18 10.89
CA ASP A 163 15.25 -8.89 10.76
C ASP A 163 15.83 -8.78 9.34
N SER A 164 15.46 -7.73 8.59
CA SER A 164 15.74 -7.57 7.17
C SER A 164 16.00 -6.11 6.78
N VAL A 165 16.43 -5.90 5.53
CA VAL A 165 16.69 -4.56 4.98
C VAL A 165 15.38 -3.78 4.89
N LEU A 166 15.36 -2.58 5.47
CA LEU A 166 14.17 -1.74 5.55
C LEU A 166 14.11 -0.78 4.35
N ILE A 167 13.45 -1.22 3.28
CA ILE A 167 13.13 -0.36 2.13
C ILE A 167 11.62 -0.38 1.91
N PHE A 168 10.95 0.75 2.16
CA PHE A 168 9.51 0.83 1.96
C PHE A 168 9.02 2.23 1.58
N PRO A 169 8.05 2.34 0.66
CA PRO A 169 7.32 3.57 0.45
C PRO A 169 6.43 3.87 1.66
N VAL A 170 6.34 5.15 2.01
CA VAL A 170 5.36 5.64 2.98
C VAL A 170 4.38 6.53 2.25
N SER A 171 3.11 6.16 2.29
CA SER A 171 2.04 6.85 1.58
C SER A 171 1.01 7.37 2.57
N PHE A 172 0.62 8.64 2.40
CA PHE A 172 -0.49 9.25 3.12
C PHE A 172 -1.66 9.41 2.16
N LEU A 173 -2.72 8.64 2.36
CA LEU A 173 -3.84 8.49 1.43
C LEU A 173 -5.15 8.92 2.12
N THR A 174 -5.99 9.69 1.45
CA THR A 174 -7.38 9.91 1.88
C THR A 174 -8.21 8.66 1.62
N SER A 175 -9.35 8.49 2.29
CA SER A 175 -10.31 7.40 2.00
C SER A 175 -10.59 7.25 0.50
N GLU A 176 -10.82 8.36 -0.21
CA GLU A 176 -11.14 8.34 -1.63
C GLU A 176 -9.97 7.83 -2.48
N SER A 177 -8.75 8.28 -2.18
CA SER A 177 -7.55 7.83 -2.90
C SER A 177 -7.22 6.37 -2.60
N PHE A 178 -7.38 5.95 -1.34
CA PHE A 178 -7.15 4.57 -0.90
C PHE A 178 -8.06 3.60 -1.66
N PHE A 179 -9.39 3.79 -1.58
CA PHE A 179 -10.34 2.91 -2.23
C PHE A 179 -10.26 2.98 -3.76
N SER A 180 -10.05 4.15 -4.36
CA SER A 180 -9.98 4.28 -5.82
C SER A 180 -8.78 3.54 -6.43
N ASN A 181 -7.65 3.50 -5.73
CA ASN A 181 -6.49 2.71 -6.16
C ASN A 181 -6.77 1.20 -6.07
N GLU A 182 -7.42 0.73 -5.01
CA GLU A 182 -7.80 -0.68 -4.85
C GLU A 182 -8.79 -1.11 -5.93
N PHE A 183 -9.81 -0.30 -6.22
CA PHE A 183 -10.77 -0.58 -7.29
C PHE A 183 -10.11 -0.71 -8.66
N LYS A 184 -9.14 0.17 -8.98
CA LYS A 184 -8.39 0.10 -10.24
C LYS A 184 -7.58 -1.18 -10.33
N ALA A 185 -6.88 -1.56 -9.27
CA ALA A 185 -6.11 -2.80 -9.22
C ALA A 185 -7.03 -4.02 -9.38
N GLN A 186 -8.17 -4.04 -8.69
CA GLN A 186 -9.14 -5.14 -8.78
C GLN A 186 -9.77 -5.23 -10.17
N ALA A 187 -10.08 -4.11 -10.81
CA ALA A 187 -10.55 -4.08 -12.20
C ALA A 187 -9.51 -4.63 -13.17
N PHE A 188 -8.23 -4.29 -12.99
CA PHE A 188 -7.13 -4.83 -13.79
C PHE A 188 -7.00 -6.35 -13.61
N TYR A 189 -7.02 -6.85 -12.37
CA TYR A 189 -7.00 -8.28 -12.11
C TYR A 189 -8.23 -8.99 -12.68
N GLY A 190 -9.42 -8.40 -12.55
CA GLY A 190 -10.65 -8.92 -13.15
C GLY A 190 -10.54 -9.05 -14.66
N LEU A 191 -9.96 -8.05 -15.33
CA LEU A 191 -9.71 -8.08 -16.77
C LEU A 191 -8.68 -9.16 -17.13
N PHE A 192 -7.57 -9.23 -16.40
CA PHE A 192 -6.50 -10.22 -16.60
C PHE A 192 -7.03 -11.66 -16.48
N PHE A 193 -7.74 -11.96 -15.38
CA PHE A 193 -8.32 -13.29 -15.16
C PHE A 193 -9.47 -13.58 -16.13
N GLY A 194 -10.24 -12.57 -16.54
CA GLY A 194 -11.24 -12.69 -17.60
C GLY A 194 -10.62 -13.11 -18.94
N MET A 195 -9.50 -12.50 -19.32
CA MET A 195 -8.76 -12.90 -20.53
C MET A 195 -8.19 -14.32 -20.44
N MET A 196 -7.65 -14.71 -19.29
CA MET A 196 -7.20 -16.09 -19.05
C MET A 196 -8.35 -17.09 -19.13
N ALA A 197 -9.54 -16.75 -18.62
CA ALA A 197 -10.72 -17.59 -18.73
C ALA A 197 -11.17 -17.76 -20.19
N VAL A 198 -11.21 -16.69 -21.00
CA VAL A 198 -11.53 -16.78 -22.43
C VAL A 198 -10.53 -17.66 -23.17
N LEU A 199 -9.23 -17.55 -22.85
CA LEU A 199 -8.21 -18.42 -23.42
C LEU A 199 -8.41 -19.89 -23.00
N ALA A 200 -8.72 -20.14 -21.74
CA ALA A 200 -9.01 -21.49 -21.24
C ALA A 200 -10.25 -22.09 -21.92
N PHE A 201 -11.34 -21.33 -22.04
CA PHE A 201 -12.56 -21.76 -22.73
C PHE A 201 -12.33 -22.00 -24.21
N TYR A 202 -11.53 -21.17 -24.88
CA TYR A 202 -11.13 -21.40 -26.27
C TYR A 202 -10.36 -22.72 -26.42
N ASN A 203 -9.36 -22.96 -25.58
CA ASN A 203 -8.59 -24.21 -25.61
C ASN A 203 -9.46 -25.43 -25.27
N GLY A 204 -10.39 -25.30 -24.31
CA GLY A 204 -11.36 -26.34 -23.97
C GLY A 204 -12.33 -26.63 -25.11
N TYR A 205 -12.81 -25.60 -25.81
CA TYR A 205 -13.67 -25.73 -27.00
C TYR A 205 -12.95 -26.44 -28.13
N VAL A 206 -11.71 -26.01 -28.45
CA VAL A 206 -10.87 -26.68 -29.46
C VAL A 206 -10.66 -28.14 -29.09
N TRP A 207 -10.32 -28.44 -27.83
CA TRP A 207 -10.15 -29.82 -27.38
C TRP A 207 -11.44 -30.65 -27.50
N TYR A 208 -12.60 -30.09 -27.16
CA TYR A 208 -13.89 -30.79 -27.27
C TYR A 208 -14.27 -31.08 -28.73
N PHE A 209 -14.08 -30.11 -29.64
CA PHE A 209 -14.44 -30.26 -31.05
C PHE A 209 -13.41 -31.03 -31.88
N LEU A 210 -12.10 -30.92 -31.60
CA LEU A 210 -11.09 -31.76 -32.25
C LEU A 210 -11.10 -33.21 -31.74
N ARG A 211 -11.81 -33.49 -30.63
CA ARG A 211 -12.05 -34.85 -30.15
C ARG A 211 -13.13 -35.58 -30.96
N ASP A 212 -13.72 -34.94 -31.99
CA ASP A 212 -14.54 -35.66 -32.94
C ASP A 212 -13.71 -36.72 -33.69
N ARG A 213 -14.27 -37.92 -33.69
CA ARG A 213 -13.62 -39.22 -33.96
C ARG A 213 -13.23 -39.43 -35.43
N THR A 214 -12.46 -38.53 -36.04
CA THR A 214 -12.06 -38.67 -37.45
C THR A 214 -10.60 -39.05 -37.60
N ASN A 215 -10.17 -40.09 -36.89
CA ASN A 215 -8.96 -40.83 -37.24
C ASN A 215 -9.12 -42.34 -37.03
N LEU A 216 -10.32 -42.87 -37.32
CA LEU A 216 -10.57 -44.30 -37.47
C LEU A 216 -10.91 -44.71 -38.91
N TYR A 217 -11.23 -43.76 -39.80
CA TYR A 217 -11.54 -44.05 -41.20
C TYR A 217 -10.29 -44.19 -42.08
N ASN A 218 -9.18 -43.52 -41.74
CA ASN A 218 -7.92 -43.58 -42.51
C ASN A 218 -7.03 -44.80 -42.21
N MET A 219 -7.53 -45.80 -41.47
CA MET A 219 -6.82 -47.08 -41.23
C MET A 219 -7.57 -48.30 -41.79
N ALA A 220 -8.71 -48.09 -42.48
CA ALA A 220 -9.52 -49.17 -43.05
C ALA A 220 -9.48 -49.24 -44.59
N PHE A 221 -8.68 -48.41 -45.25
CA PHE A 221 -8.40 -48.47 -46.70
C PHE A 221 -6.94 -48.17 -46.99
#